data_AF-A0A7W0QRS7-F1
#
_entry.id   AF-A0A7W0QRS7-F1
#
_cell.length_a   1.000
_cell.length_b   1.000
_cell.length_c   1.000
_cell.angle_alpha   90.00
_cell.angle_beta   90.00
_cell.angle_gamma   90.00
#
_symmetry.space_group_name_H-M   'P 1'
#
loop_
_entity.id
_entity.type
_entity.pdbx_description
1 polymer ?
#
loop_
_entity_poly.entity_id
_entity_poly.type
_entity_poly.pdbx_seq_one_letter_code
_entity_poly.pdbx_strand_id
1 'polypeptide(L)'
;MVRSMMSRLFHRLVTRVDHRAGWHRLPTPLGLVALVGIRNRLRARNLHDTGSPATPAPDPDPTQQSARTADGTYNDLANPAMGSAGSRFGRNVPLDRTHPDRDRMLQPNPRTVSLELLTREKFIPAPTLNVLAAAWLQFMIRDWFSHGKSPHENPWEVPLAGDDPWPDHPMRIMRTRPDSTRNPAEGADGLPPTSVNVETHWWDGSQLYGSDAETQAKVRLGEDGKLRVGEDGLVPVDPKSDKHPADEPGFWVGLAMLHSLFIREHNAICDRLKAEYPAWSDDELFHRARLINAALLAKIHTVEWTTAILGHPALQIGMRANWWGVLGERISRLVGHIGDGEVLSGIVGSKANHFNVPYALTEEFVAVYRMHPLMPDDYAFHSCGTSQLLRELQFPEISGRAALDLLGAVAMDDLYYSFGIAHPGAVVLHNFPRSLQFFEREDGVIQDLAATDILRTRELGVPRYNEFRRLLHMKPVESFDALTDNPRWREELRRVYDDDIELLDLMTGMYAEKLPEGFGFSDTAFRIFALMASRRLNSDRFFTTDFNAETYSKAGLDWIADNDMSSVLRRHLPALGPALKDVRNAFAPWTRVTA
;
A
#
# COMPACT_ATOMS: atom_id res chain seq x y z
N MET A 1 -19.30 -20.25 -10.53
CA MET A 1 -20.32 -19.69 -11.44
C MET A 1 -19.96 -20.06 -12.89
N VAL A 2 -20.69 -20.97 -13.52
CA VAL A 2 -20.48 -21.37 -14.93
C VAL A 2 -20.71 -20.14 -15.81
N ARG A 3 -19.64 -19.53 -16.32
CA ARG A 3 -19.74 -18.27 -17.08
C ARG A 3 -20.50 -18.49 -18.37
N SER A 4 -21.60 -17.74 -18.54
CA SER A 4 -22.40 -17.71 -19.77
C SER A 4 -21.50 -17.50 -20.99
N MET A 5 -21.89 -18.05 -22.15
CA MET A 5 -21.16 -17.89 -23.40
C MET A 5 -20.89 -16.40 -23.72
N MET A 6 -21.84 -15.52 -23.38
CA MET A 6 -21.72 -14.07 -23.53
C MET A 6 -20.60 -13.47 -22.67
N SER A 7 -20.45 -13.89 -21.41
CA SER A 7 -19.36 -13.41 -20.54
C SER A 7 -17.98 -13.81 -21.10
N ARG A 8 -17.86 -15.04 -21.64
CA ARG A 8 -16.62 -15.50 -22.28
C ARG A 8 -16.32 -14.71 -23.55
N LEU A 9 -17.32 -14.40 -24.36
CA LEU A 9 -17.17 -13.58 -25.57
C LEU A 9 -16.74 -12.14 -25.22
N PHE A 10 -17.40 -11.53 -24.24
CA PHE A 10 -17.07 -10.18 -23.76
C PHE A 10 -15.61 -10.09 -23.28
N HIS A 11 -15.15 -11.01 -22.43
CA HIS A 11 -13.76 -11.00 -21.96
C HIS A 11 -12.75 -11.20 -23.10
N ARG A 12 -13.07 -12.06 -24.08
CA ARG A 12 -12.20 -12.24 -25.27
C ARG A 12 -12.12 -10.97 -26.11
N LEU A 13 -13.25 -10.28 -26.30
CA LEU A 13 -13.30 -9.01 -27.04
C LEU A 13 -12.47 -7.94 -26.33
N VAL A 14 -12.71 -7.72 -25.02
CA VAL A 14 -11.96 -6.74 -24.22
C VAL A 14 -10.47 -7.01 -24.26
N THR A 15 -10.03 -8.26 -24.07
CA THR A 15 -8.59 -8.58 -24.14
C THR A 15 -7.99 -8.32 -25.53
N ARG A 16 -8.71 -8.62 -26.62
CA ARG A 16 -8.22 -8.30 -27.97
C ARG A 16 -8.10 -6.80 -28.20
N VAL A 17 -9.08 -6.03 -27.73
CA VAL A 17 -9.05 -4.56 -27.82
C VAL A 17 -7.88 -4.01 -27.00
N ASP A 18 -7.70 -4.49 -25.78
CA ASP A 18 -6.61 -4.08 -24.90
C ASP A 18 -5.24 -4.42 -25.50
N HIS A 19 -5.06 -5.61 -26.07
CA HIS A 19 -3.81 -6.01 -26.73
C HIS A 19 -3.50 -5.19 -27.98
N ARG A 20 -4.52 -4.74 -28.72
CA ARG A 20 -4.32 -4.02 -30.00
C ARG A 20 -4.20 -2.50 -29.82
N ALA A 21 -5.03 -1.92 -28.97
CA ALA A 21 -5.16 -0.48 -28.81
C ALA A 21 -4.71 0.03 -27.43
N GLY A 22 -4.72 -0.82 -26.41
CA GLY A 22 -4.57 -0.42 -25.00
C GLY A 22 -5.85 0.21 -24.47
N TRP A 23 -6.37 -0.29 -23.36
CA TRP A 23 -7.61 0.25 -22.76
C TRP A 23 -7.51 1.76 -22.43
N HIS A 24 -6.32 2.22 -22.05
CA HIS A 24 -6.03 3.60 -21.66
C HIS A 24 -6.02 4.59 -22.84
N ARG A 25 -6.00 4.11 -24.09
CA ARG A 25 -6.08 4.97 -25.30
C ARG A 25 -7.49 5.09 -25.86
N LEU A 26 -8.44 4.35 -25.27
CA LEU A 26 -9.84 4.39 -25.70
C LEU A 26 -10.53 5.65 -25.17
N PRO A 27 -11.56 6.16 -25.87
CA PRO A 27 -12.47 7.15 -25.30
C PRO A 27 -13.00 6.69 -23.93
N THR A 28 -13.11 7.60 -22.97
CA THR A 28 -13.35 7.29 -21.55
C THR A 28 -14.48 6.28 -21.29
N PRO A 29 -15.67 6.36 -21.92
CA PRO A 29 -16.72 5.36 -21.70
C PRO A 29 -16.31 3.94 -22.13
N LEU A 30 -15.57 3.82 -23.24
CA LEU A 30 -15.06 2.53 -23.72
C LEU A 30 -13.91 2.02 -22.85
N GLY A 31 -13.07 2.92 -22.35
CA GLY A 31 -12.03 2.61 -21.36
C GLY A 31 -12.62 2.03 -20.08
N LEU A 32 -13.71 2.62 -19.55
CA LEU A 32 -14.43 2.10 -18.38
C LEU A 32 -14.99 0.68 -18.61
N VAL A 33 -15.60 0.44 -19.78
CA VAL A 33 -16.09 -0.91 -20.14
C VAL A 33 -14.94 -1.91 -20.23
N ALA A 34 -13.81 -1.51 -20.80
CA ALA A 34 -12.63 -2.36 -20.86
C ALA A 34 -12.09 -2.69 -19.47
N LEU A 35 -12.00 -1.71 -18.56
CA LEU A 35 -11.58 -1.91 -17.17
C LEU A 35 -12.47 -2.90 -16.43
N VAL A 36 -13.80 -2.81 -16.60
CA VAL A 36 -14.74 -3.80 -16.04
C VAL A 36 -14.44 -5.20 -16.57
N GLY A 37 -14.19 -5.34 -17.87
CA GLY A 37 -13.82 -6.63 -18.47
C GLY A 37 -12.48 -7.18 -17.97
N ILE A 38 -11.48 -6.32 -17.80
CA ILE A 38 -10.17 -6.66 -17.24
C ILE A 38 -10.35 -7.15 -15.80
N ARG A 39 -10.98 -6.36 -14.92
CA ARG A 39 -11.23 -6.70 -13.51
C ARG A 39 -12.00 -8.00 -13.38
N ASN A 40 -13.07 -8.19 -14.16
CA ASN A 40 -13.85 -9.41 -14.12
C ASN A 40 -13.05 -10.63 -14.58
N ARG A 41 -12.18 -10.49 -15.57
CA ARG A 41 -11.30 -11.58 -16.00
C ARG A 41 -10.33 -11.95 -14.89
N LEU A 42 -9.64 -10.96 -14.31
CA LEU A 42 -8.69 -11.14 -13.20
C LEU A 42 -9.37 -11.80 -11.98
N ARG A 43 -10.53 -11.30 -11.54
CA ARG A 43 -11.29 -11.87 -10.41
C ARG A 43 -11.60 -13.36 -10.54
N ALA A 44 -11.66 -13.91 -11.75
CA ALA A 44 -11.96 -15.34 -11.94
C ALA A 44 -10.76 -16.21 -12.30
N ARG A 45 -9.59 -15.61 -12.52
CA ARG A 45 -8.41 -16.34 -13.02
C ARG A 45 -7.12 -16.03 -12.26
N ASN A 46 -7.14 -15.05 -11.38
CA ASN A 46 -5.97 -14.47 -10.73
C ASN A 46 -6.20 -14.32 -9.21
N LEU A 47 -6.97 -15.24 -8.62
CA LEU A 47 -7.11 -15.38 -7.18
C LEU A 47 -6.86 -16.85 -6.88
N HIS A 48 -5.79 -17.12 -6.14
CA HIS A 48 -5.36 -18.46 -5.80
C HIS A 48 -5.09 -18.52 -4.31
N ASP A 49 -5.77 -19.47 -3.67
CA ASP A 49 -5.59 -19.79 -2.26
C ASP A 49 -4.28 -20.56 -2.09
N THR A 50 -3.51 -20.21 -1.07
CA THR A 50 -2.27 -20.90 -0.67
C THR A 50 -2.51 -21.85 0.52
N GLY A 51 -3.77 -22.10 0.85
CA GLY A 51 -4.18 -22.87 2.02
C GLY A 51 -4.09 -22.04 3.31
N SER A 52 -4.68 -22.59 4.37
CA SER A 52 -4.51 -22.08 5.75
C SER A 52 -3.48 -22.94 6.47
N PRO A 53 -2.69 -22.35 7.37
CA PRO A 53 -3.20 -22.12 8.72
C PRO A 53 -3.16 -20.65 9.13
N ALA A 54 -4.25 -20.23 9.75
CA ALA A 54 -4.16 -19.30 10.85
C ALA A 54 -3.97 -20.12 12.14
N THR A 55 -3.41 -19.49 13.17
CA THR A 55 -3.69 -19.89 14.55
C THR A 55 -5.22 -19.98 14.71
N PRO A 56 -5.76 -21.00 15.40
CA PRO A 56 -7.21 -21.05 15.64
C PRO A 56 -7.70 -19.71 16.18
N ALA A 57 -8.78 -19.20 15.61
CA ALA A 57 -9.39 -17.98 16.14
C ALA A 57 -9.76 -18.21 17.61
N PRO A 58 -9.67 -17.18 18.47
CA PRO A 58 -10.10 -17.29 19.87
C PRO A 58 -11.60 -17.64 19.93
N ASP A 59 -12.12 -18.06 21.09
CA ASP A 59 -13.55 -18.36 21.21
C ASP A 59 -14.42 -17.14 20.82
N PRO A 60 -15.60 -17.36 20.20
CA PRO A 60 -16.46 -16.26 19.81
C PRO A 60 -16.92 -15.42 21.00
N ASP A 61 -16.91 -14.10 20.85
CA ASP A 61 -17.45 -13.16 21.83
C ASP A 61 -18.41 -12.14 21.17
N PRO A 62 -19.32 -11.51 21.94
CA PRO A 62 -20.30 -10.59 21.36
C PRO A 62 -19.71 -9.35 20.67
N THR A 63 -18.55 -8.87 21.13
CA THR A 63 -17.91 -7.66 20.57
C THR A 63 -17.44 -7.88 19.14
N GLN A 64 -17.05 -9.12 18.83
CA GLN A 64 -16.67 -9.52 17.47
C GLN A 64 -17.81 -9.37 16.48
N GLN A 65 -19.08 -9.22 16.87
CA GLN A 65 -20.16 -8.99 15.90
C GLN A 65 -20.17 -7.56 15.37
N SER A 66 -19.73 -6.58 16.16
CA SER A 66 -19.85 -5.15 15.85
C SER A 66 -18.54 -4.38 15.86
N ALA A 67 -17.41 -5.04 16.12
CA ALA A 67 -16.09 -4.42 16.21
C ALA A 67 -15.02 -5.15 15.40
N ARG A 68 -14.03 -4.39 14.91
CA ARG A 68 -12.77 -4.94 14.39
C ARG A 68 -11.92 -5.44 15.56
N THR A 69 -11.57 -6.72 15.53
CA THR A 69 -10.69 -7.36 16.52
C THR A 69 -9.24 -6.88 16.36
N ALA A 70 -8.43 -7.10 17.39
CA ALA A 70 -7.04 -6.65 17.41
C ALA A 70 -6.17 -7.33 16.36
N ASP A 71 -6.38 -8.63 16.14
CA ASP A 71 -5.61 -9.47 15.22
C ASP A 71 -6.30 -9.69 13.86
N GLY A 72 -7.44 -9.06 13.63
CA GLY A 72 -8.21 -9.20 12.39
C GLY A 72 -9.03 -10.49 12.29
N THR A 73 -9.13 -11.29 13.34
CA THR A 73 -10.06 -12.43 13.41
C THR A 73 -11.53 -11.97 13.37
N TYR A 74 -12.45 -12.87 13.03
CA TYR A 74 -13.88 -12.64 12.98
C TYR A 74 -14.33 -11.52 12.02
N ASN A 75 -13.51 -11.11 11.05
CA ASN A 75 -14.03 -10.30 9.94
C ASN A 75 -14.99 -11.12 9.08
N ASP A 76 -14.65 -12.37 8.76
CA ASP A 76 -15.64 -13.31 8.22
C ASP A 76 -16.13 -14.22 9.36
N LEU A 77 -17.44 -14.19 9.62
CA LEU A 77 -18.04 -14.94 10.72
C LEU A 77 -18.13 -16.45 10.44
N ALA A 78 -18.07 -16.87 9.18
CA ALA A 78 -18.04 -18.27 8.77
C ALA A 78 -16.61 -18.82 8.68
N ASN A 79 -15.62 -17.95 8.46
CA ASN A 79 -14.20 -18.26 8.52
C ASN A 79 -13.45 -17.28 9.44
N PRO A 80 -13.55 -17.46 10.77
CA PRO A 80 -13.04 -16.51 11.76
C PRO A 80 -11.56 -16.13 11.65
N ALA A 81 -10.73 -16.99 11.06
CA ALA A 81 -9.30 -16.74 10.99
C ALA A 81 -8.85 -16.12 9.65
N MET A 82 -9.79 -15.85 8.75
CA MET A 82 -9.50 -15.28 7.45
C MET A 82 -8.94 -13.87 7.58
N GLY A 83 -7.82 -13.60 6.91
CA GLY A 83 -7.20 -12.27 6.86
C GLY A 83 -6.58 -11.80 8.19
N SER A 84 -6.56 -12.62 9.23
CA SER A 84 -5.93 -12.27 10.51
C SER A 84 -4.41 -12.17 10.38
N ALA A 85 -3.78 -11.49 11.34
CA ALA A 85 -2.35 -11.57 11.54
C ALA A 85 -1.91 -13.04 11.69
N GLY A 86 -0.78 -13.39 11.10
CA GLY A 86 -0.28 -14.75 11.06
C GLY A 86 -0.85 -15.63 9.95
N SER A 87 -1.80 -15.14 9.14
CA SER A 87 -2.32 -15.89 7.98
C SER A 87 -1.44 -15.74 6.73
N ARG A 88 -1.41 -16.77 5.89
CA ARG A 88 -0.59 -16.82 4.67
C ARG A 88 -0.97 -15.75 3.65
N PHE A 89 0.02 -15.26 2.90
CA PHE A 89 -0.24 -14.50 1.68
C PHE A 89 -0.82 -15.39 0.58
N GLY A 90 -1.87 -14.93 -0.09
CA GLY A 90 -2.41 -15.58 -1.28
C GLY A 90 -1.53 -15.33 -2.52
N ARG A 91 -2.01 -15.79 -3.69
CA ARG A 91 -1.37 -15.51 -5.00
C ARG A 91 -2.35 -14.96 -6.03
N ASN A 92 -1.87 -14.07 -6.88
CA ASN A 92 -2.58 -13.59 -8.08
C ASN A 92 -2.24 -14.36 -9.35
N VAL A 93 -1.30 -15.29 -9.27
CA VAL A 93 -0.91 -16.16 -10.37
C VAL A 93 -1.05 -17.63 -9.95
N PRO A 94 -1.17 -18.58 -10.89
CA PRO A 94 -1.27 -20.00 -10.58
C PRO A 94 -0.10 -20.51 -9.73
N LEU A 95 -0.39 -21.36 -8.75
CA LEU A 95 0.61 -21.85 -7.78
C LEU A 95 1.76 -22.63 -8.43
N ASP A 96 1.50 -23.37 -9.51
CA ASP A 96 2.52 -24.08 -10.29
C ASP A 96 3.54 -23.12 -10.95
N ARG A 97 3.24 -21.82 -10.97
CA ARG A 97 4.10 -20.76 -11.51
C ARG A 97 4.79 -19.93 -10.43
N THR A 98 4.66 -20.28 -9.15
CA THR A 98 5.26 -19.52 -8.05
C THR A 98 6.42 -20.24 -7.34
N HIS A 99 7.04 -21.21 -8.02
CA HIS A 99 8.28 -21.82 -7.54
C HIS A 99 9.46 -20.86 -7.75
N PRO A 100 10.23 -20.53 -6.70
CA PRO A 100 11.44 -19.74 -6.87
C PRO A 100 12.47 -20.48 -7.74
N ASP A 101 13.03 -19.79 -8.73
CA ASP A 101 14.12 -20.32 -9.55
C ASP A 101 15.42 -20.29 -8.74
N ARG A 102 15.73 -21.42 -8.10
CA ARG A 102 16.88 -21.53 -7.18
C ARG A 102 18.22 -21.42 -7.90
N ASP A 103 18.30 -21.88 -9.14
CA ASP A 103 19.54 -21.88 -9.92
C ASP A 103 19.90 -20.48 -10.41
N ARG A 104 18.88 -19.65 -10.69
CA ARG A 104 19.04 -18.26 -11.17
C ARG A 104 18.66 -17.20 -10.13
N MET A 105 18.68 -17.57 -8.84
CA MET A 105 18.28 -16.67 -7.76
C MET A 105 19.10 -15.35 -7.74
N LEU A 106 20.40 -15.47 -8.00
CA LEU A 106 21.34 -14.34 -8.04
C LEU A 106 21.64 -13.88 -9.47
N GLN A 107 20.83 -14.25 -10.48
CA GLN A 107 21.10 -13.96 -11.89
C GLN A 107 19.98 -13.11 -12.54
N PRO A 108 20.28 -11.93 -13.11
CA PRO A 108 21.55 -11.21 -12.96
C PRO A 108 21.78 -10.81 -11.49
N ASN A 109 23.01 -10.43 -11.17
CA ASN A 109 23.38 -10.10 -9.80
C ASN A 109 22.49 -8.95 -9.25
N PRO A 110 21.79 -9.13 -8.12
CA PRO A 110 20.92 -8.09 -7.56
C PRO A 110 21.63 -6.77 -7.28
N ARG A 111 22.91 -6.80 -6.89
CA ARG A 111 23.74 -5.60 -6.67
C ARG A 111 24.03 -4.89 -7.99
N THR A 112 24.33 -5.63 -9.05
CA THR A 112 24.49 -5.06 -10.41
C THR A 112 23.20 -4.37 -10.86
N VAL A 113 22.04 -5.01 -10.69
CA VAL A 113 20.73 -4.39 -11.01
C VAL A 113 20.51 -3.11 -10.18
N SER A 114 20.80 -3.17 -8.88
CA SER A 114 20.71 -2.02 -7.96
C SER A 114 21.54 -0.84 -8.45
N LEU A 115 22.83 -1.03 -8.68
CA LEU A 115 23.76 0.05 -9.02
C LEU A 115 23.57 0.60 -10.44
N GLU A 116 23.34 -0.29 -11.42
CA GLU A 116 23.39 0.13 -12.82
C GLU A 116 22.04 0.56 -13.41
N LEU A 117 20.93 0.09 -12.85
CA LEU A 117 19.59 0.37 -13.39
C LEU A 117 18.72 1.19 -12.44
N LEU A 118 18.98 1.15 -11.13
CA LEU A 118 18.09 1.75 -10.14
C LEU A 118 18.65 3.03 -9.51
N THR A 119 19.97 3.11 -9.27
CA THR A 119 20.60 4.26 -8.61
C THR A 119 20.16 5.61 -9.20
N ARG A 120 19.67 6.50 -8.34
CA ARG A 120 19.35 7.87 -8.73
C ARG A 120 20.61 8.64 -9.07
N GLU A 121 20.71 9.09 -10.32
CA GLU A 121 21.76 10.01 -10.76
C GLU A 121 21.30 11.46 -10.69
N LYS A 122 20.06 11.69 -11.11
CA LYS A 122 19.38 12.98 -11.05
C LYS A 122 17.96 12.73 -10.58
N PHE A 123 17.48 13.55 -9.65
CA PHE A 123 16.09 13.45 -9.20
C PHE A 123 15.13 13.71 -10.37
N ILE A 124 14.27 12.72 -10.62
CA ILE A 124 13.18 12.82 -11.58
C ILE A 124 11.89 12.98 -10.77
N PRO A 125 11.26 14.17 -10.74
CA PRO A 125 10.05 14.38 -9.94
C PRO A 125 8.82 13.69 -10.56
N ALA A 126 7.86 13.33 -9.73
CA ALA A 126 6.48 13.02 -10.12
C ALA A 126 5.62 14.29 -9.96
N PRO A 127 5.44 15.10 -11.01
CA PRO A 127 4.91 16.47 -10.88
C PRO A 127 3.43 16.53 -10.52
N THR A 128 2.69 15.43 -10.68
CA THR A 128 1.26 15.36 -10.34
C THR A 128 1.01 15.09 -8.86
N LEU A 129 2.07 14.80 -8.09
CA LEU A 129 2.01 14.42 -6.69
C LEU A 129 2.85 15.37 -5.83
N ASN A 130 2.50 15.40 -4.54
CA ASN A 130 3.35 15.95 -3.49
C ASN A 130 3.96 14.83 -2.63
N VAL A 131 4.92 15.17 -1.76
CA VAL A 131 5.66 14.17 -0.95
C VAL A 131 4.75 13.46 0.06
N LEU A 132 3.60 14.04 0.44
CA LEU A 132 2.62 13.36 1.29
C LEU A 132 2.11 12.06 0.64
N ALA A 133 2.08 11.98 -0.69
CA ALA A 133 1.69 10.75 -1.39
C ALA A 133 2.65 9.59 -1.11
N ALA A 134 3.95 9.87 -0.95
CA ALA A 134 4.96 8.86 -0.61
C ALA A 134 4.80 8.40 0.85
N ALA A 135 4.65 9.34 1.78
CA ALA A 135 4.39 9.05 3.19
C ALA A 135 3.11 8.25 3.39
N TRP A 136 2.03 8.64 2.70
CA TRP A 136 0.75 7.95 2.74
C TRP A 136 0.86 6.50 2.28
N LEU A 137 1.59 6.25 1.19
CA LEU A 137 1.74 4.91 0.67
C LEU A 137 2.41 3.98 1.70
N GLN A 138 3.51 4.42 2.31
CA GLN A 138 4.17 3.61 3.33
C GLN A 138 3.30 3.46 4.58
N PHE A 139 2.60 4.51 5.00
CA PHE A 139 1.67 4.47 6.12
C PHE A 139 0.55 3.43 5.90
N MET A 140 0.06 3.29 4.66
CA MET A 140 -0.89 2.24 4.30
C MET A 140 -0.25 0.86 4.21
N ILE A 141 0.99 0.73 3.71
CA ILE A 141 1.72 -0.55 3.69
C ILE A 141 1.87 -1.13 5.11
N ARG A 142 2.11 -0.27 6.11
CA ARG A 142 2.18 -0.66 7.53
C ARG A 142 0.86 -1.17 8.11
N ASP A 143 -0.27 -0.91 7.45
CA ASP A 143 -1.58 -1.49 7.80
C ASP A 143 -1.78 -2.87 7.19
N TRP A 144 -1.17 -3.10 6.03
CA TRP A 144 -1.59 -4.18 5.14
C TRP A 144 -0.72 -5.41 5.23
N PHE A 145 0.61 -5.24 5.27
CA PHE A 145 1.49 -6.39 5.18
C PHE A 145 2.90 -6.19 5.72
N SER A 146 3.42 -7.30 6.25
CA SER A 146 4.83 -7.48 6.57
C SER A 146 5.17 -8.97 6.55
N HIS A 147 6.32 -9.33 5.97
CA HIS A 147 6.88 -10.69 6.10
C HIS A 147 7.57 -10.92 7.45
N GLY A 148 7.59 -9.90 8.32
CA GLY A 148 8.23 -9.95 9.63
C GLY A 148 9.76 -9.92 9.58
N LYS A 149 10.38 -10.22 10.72
CA LYS A 149 11.84 -10.16 10.89
C LYS A 149 12.50 -11.36 10.19
N SER A 150 13.47 -11.05 9.34
CA SER A 150 14.27 -12.05 8.63
C SER A 150 15.21 -12.78 9.60
N PRO A 151 15.40 -14.11 9.46
CA PRO A 151 16.41 -14.85 10.21
C PRO A 151 17.83 -14.39 9.83
N HIS A 152 18.76 -14.48 10.79
CA HIS A 152 20.18 -14.16 10.56
C HIS A 152 20.96 -15.35 10.00
N GLU A 153 20.43 -16.57 10.17
CA GLU A 153 21.05 -17.79 9.72
C GLU A 153 20.94 -17.96 8.20
N ASN A 154 22.01 -18.46 7.59
CA ASN A 154 22.06 -18.81 6.16
C ASN A 154 21.56 -17.68 5.23
N PRO A 155 22.15 -16.46 5.30
CA PRO A 155 21.77 -15.39 4.40
C PRO A 155 22.11 -15.73 2.94
N TRP A 156 21.51 -15.00 2.01
CA TRP A 156 22.01 -14.98 0.64
C TRP A 156 23.35 -14.24 0.59
N GLU A 157 24.33 -14.87 -0.03
CA GLU A 157 25.65 -14.29 -0.28
C GLU A 157 25.69 -13.76 -1.71
N VAL A 158 25.61 -12.44 -1.85
CA VAL A 158 25.63 -11.74 -3.15
C VAL A 158 27.07 -11.40 -3.49
N PRO A 159 27.66 -12.01 -4.53
CA PRO A 159 29.01 -11.67 -4.97
C PRO A 159 29.09 -10.19 -5.35
N LEU A 160 30.21 -9.55 -5.05
CA LEU A 160 30.45 -8.15 -5.36
C LEU A 160 31.61 -8.02 -6.35
N ALA A 161 31.61 -6.93 -7.11
CA ALA A 161 32.80 -6.52 -7.85
C ALA A 161 33.94 -6.21 -6.87
N GLY A 162 35.19 -6.35 -7.33
CA GLY A 162 36.37 -6.16 -6.46
C GLY A 162 36.52 -4.73 -5.93
N ASP A 163 35.91 -3.76 -6.58
CA ASP A 163 35.91 -2.33 -6.26
C ASP A 163 34.55 -1.83 -5.72
N ASP A 164 33.59 -2.73 -5.44
CA ASP A 164 32.32 -2.33 -4.82
C ASP A 164 32.60 -1.74 -3.42
N PRO A 165 32.04 -0.57 -3.06
CA PRO A 165 32.31 0.08 -1.78
C PRO A 165 31.56 -0.53 -0.59
N TRP A 166 30.80 -1.61 -0.79
CA TRP A 166 30.10 -2.30 0.30
C TRP A 166 31.10 -2.85 1.34
N PRO A 167 30.82 -2.75 2.66
CA PRO A 167 31.80 -3.12 3.69
C PRO A 167 32.12 -4.62 3.75
N ASP A 168 31.15 -5.49 3.47
CA ASP A 168 31.28 -6.95 3.54
C ASP A 168 31.38 -7.61 2.15
N HIS A 169 32.38 -8.46 1.93
CA HIS A 169 32.51 -9.22 0.68
C HIS A 169 32.43 -10.72 0.96
N PRO A 170 31.35 -11.42 0.58
CA PRO A 170 30.17 -10.97 -0.18
C PRO A 170 29.18 -10.12 0.64
N MET A 171 28.33 -9.35 -0.04
CA MET A 171 27.18 -8.69 0.60
C MET A 171 26.18 -9.74 1.07
N ARG A 172 25.68 -9.60 2.30
CA ARG A 172 24.73 -10.54 2.90
C ARG A 172 23.32 -9.96 2.90
N ILE A 173 22.37 -10.67 2.30
CA ILE A 173 20.94 -10.33 2.35
C ILE A 173 20.19 -11.44 3.10
N MET A 174 19.52 -11.06 4.19
CA MET A 174 18.78 -12.03 5.02
C MET A 174 17.57 -12.60 4.27
N ARG A 175 17.34 -13.91 4.40
CA ARG A 175 16.25 -14.64 3.74
C ARG A 175 14.87 -14.24 4.27
N THR A 176 13.81 -14.59 3.56
CA THR A 176 12.46 -14.49 4.13
C THR A 176 12.32 -15.45 5.30
N ARG A 177 11.51 -15.05 6.28
CA ARG A 177 11.12 -15.94 7.37
C ARG A 177 10.40 -17.17 6.78
N PRO A 178 10.80 -18.40 7.15
CA PRO A 178 10.05 -19.59 6.77
C PRO A 178 8.62 -19.55 7.32
N ASP A 179 7.67 -20.02 6.53
CA ASP A 179 6.32 -20.23 7.01
C ASP A 179 6.28 -21.39 8.03
N SER A 180 6.21 -21.03 9.32
CA SER A 180 6.13 -21.98 10.43
C SER A 180 4.83 -22.79 10.45
N THR A 181 3.84 -22.38 9.67
CA THR A 181 2.54 -23.03 9.55
C THR A 181 2.52 -24.04 8.40
N ARG A 182 3.61 -24.16 7.63
CA ARG A 182 3.70 -25.06 6.48
C ARG A 182 3.82 -26.53 6.89
N ASN A 183 2.91 -27.36 6.39
CA ASN A 183 2.97 -28.81 6.56
C ASN A 183 4.04 -29.39 5.61
N PRO A 184 4.97 -30.23 6.10
CA PRO A 184 5.94 -30.92 5.25
C PRO A 184 5.35 -31.67 4.04
N ALA A 185 4.13 -32.21 4.18
CA ALA A 185 3.43 -32.90 3.09
C ALA A 185 3.15 -31.97 1.88
N GLU A 186 2.90 -30.67 2.11
CA GLU A 186 2.67 -29.71 1.03
C GLU A 186 3.90 -29.60 0.10
N GLY A 187 5.10 -29.72 0.66
CA GLY A 187 6.34 -29.79 -0.13
C GLY A 187 6.46 -31.09 -0.92
N ALA A 188 6.04 -32.22 -0.33
CA ALA A 188 6.04 -33.53 -0.99
C ALA A 188 5.02 -33.59 -2.15
N ASP A 189 3.89 -32.90 -2.02
CA ASP A 189 2.84 -32.76 -3.04
C ASP A 189 3.22 -31.76 -4.15
N GLY A 190 4.42 -31.19 -4.09
CA GLY A 190 4.93 -30.26 -5.09
C GLY A 190 4.34 -28.85 -5.03
N LEU A 191 3.71 -28.45 -3.91
CA LEU A 191 3.23 -27.08 -3.75
C LEU A 191 4.40 -26.10 -3.55
N PRO A 192 4.31 -24.87 -4.07
CA PRO A 192 5.36 -23.85 -3.93
C PRO A 192 5.49 -23.37 -2.47
N PRO A 193 6.66 -22.85 -2.04
CA PRO A 193 6.83 -22.21 -0.74
C PRO A 193 5.79 -21.11 -0.46
N THR A 194 5.41 -20.98 0.80
CA THR A 194 4.44 -20.01 1.33
C THR A 194 5.13 -19.08 2.32
N SER A 195 4.52 -17.93 2.55
CA SER A 195 4.95 -16.97 3.57
C SER A 195 3.72 -16.48 4.33
N VAL A 196 3.96 -16.03 5.56
CA VAL A 196 2.94 -15.50 6.46
C VAL A 196 3.01 -13.98 6.51
N ASN A 197 1.84 -13.35 6.53
CA ASN A 197 1.73 -11.94 6.87
C ASN A 197 1.68 -11.80 8.40
N VAL A 198 2.59 -11.02 9.00
CA VAL A 198 2.56 -10.76 10.44
C VAL A 198 1.63 -9.61 10.82
N GLU A 199 1.17 -8.83 9.84
CA GLU A 199 0.08 -7.86 10.01
C GLU A 199 -1.26 -8.48 9.61
N THR A 200 -2.36 -7.81 9.94
CA THR A 200 -3.68 -8.16 9.39
C THR A 200 -3.71 -7.86 7.88
N HIS A 201 -4.42 -8.68 7.09
CA HIS A 201 -4.64 -8.40 5.66
C HIS A 201 -5.77 -7.39 5.42
N TRP A 202 -6.54 -7.10 6.47
CA TRP A 202 -7.68 -6.20 6.43
C TRP A 202 -7.23 -4.75 6.34
N TRP A 203 -8.14 -3.89 5.90
CA TRP A 203 -7.90 -2.45 5.92
C TRP A 203 -8.50 -1.88 7.21
N ASP A 204 -7.85 -2.16 8.33
CA ASP A 204 -8.43 -1.99 9.67
C ASP A 204 -7.74 -0.90 10.52
N GLY A 205 -6.72 -0.26 9.96
CA GLY A 205 -5.94 0.78 10.63
C GLY A 205 -4.90 0.21 11.58
N SER A 206 -4.44 -1.03 11.39
CA SER A 206 -3.53 -1.75 12.29
C SER A 206 -2.20 -1.01 12.52
N GLN A 207 -1.78 -0.14 11.62
CA GLN A 207 -0.64 0.74 11.84
C GLN A 207 -0.85 1.72 13.02
N LEU A 208 -2.10 2.02 13.37
CA LEU A 208 -2.46 2.85 14.53
C LEU A 208 -2.83 2.00 15.75
N TYR A 209 -3.49 0.86 15.52
CA TYR A 209 -4.14 0.07 16.56
C TYR A 209 -3.39 -1.20 16.96
N GLY A 210 -2.34 -1.58 16.22
CA GLY A 210 -1.68 -2.87 16.35
C GLY A 210 -2.40 -3.99 15.58
N SER A 211 -1.66 -5.08 15.39
CA SER A 211 -2.11 -6.33 14.76
C SER A 211 -2.27 -7.46 15.79
N ASP A 212 -2.31 -7.11 17.08
CA ASP A 212 -2.51 -8.03 18.21
C ASP A 212 -3.05 -7.26 19.45
N ALA A 213 -3.64 -8.00 20.40
CA ALA A 213 -4.29 -7.41 21.57
C ALA A 213 -3.30 -6.72 22.55
N GLU A 214 -2.05 -7.18 22.62
CA GLU A 214 -1.02 -6.61 23.49
C GLU A 214 -0.60 -5.22 22.97
N THR A 215 -0.35 -5.12 21.66
CA THR A 215 -0.04 -3.86 20.99
C THR A 215 -1.22 -2.90 21.06
N GLN A 216 -2.46 -3.38 20.85
CA GLN A 216 -3.65 -2.55 20.97
C GLN A 216 -3.83 -2.00 22.39
N ALA A 217 -3.56 -2.80 23.42
CA ALA A 217 -3.65 -2.34 24.81
C ALA A 217 -2.62 -1.23 25.11
N LYS A 218 -1.43 -1.28 24.51
CA LYS A 218 -0.37 -0.27 24.70
C LYS A 218 -0.75 1.10 24.12
N VAL A 219 -1.43 1.13 22.96
CA VAL A 219 -1.80 2.39 22.29
C VAL A 219 -3.04 3.03 22.89
N ARG A 220 -3.90 2.28 23.59
CA ARG A 220 -5.14 2.77 24.21
C ARG A 220 -4.86 3.60 25.48
N LEU A 221 -5.57 4.71 25.59
CA LEU A 221 -5.58 5.53 26.82
C LEU A 221 -6.36 4.83 27.94
N GLY A 222 -7.47 4.17 27.60
CA GLY A 222 -8.42 3.58 28.55
C GLY A 222 -9.44 4.58 29.10
N GLU A 223 -9.56 5.75 28.47
CA GLU A 223 -10.52 6.79 28.80
C GLU A 223 -11.15 7.35 27.51
N ASP A 224 -12.48 7.45 27.51
CA ASP A 224 -13.31 7.98 26.42
C ASP A 224 -13.03 7.37 25.02
N GLY A 225 -12.54 6.14 24.98
CA GLY A 225 -12.20 5.39 23.78
C GLY A 225 -10.92 5.85 23.09
N LYS A 226 -10.14 6.75 23.70
CA LYS A 226 -9.04 7.46 23.03
C LYS A 226 -7.76 6.64 22.94
N LEU A 227 -6.93 7.02 21.97
CA LEU A 227 -5.53 6.62 21.87
C LEU A 227 -4.63 7.58 22.65
N ARG A 228 -3.51 7.05 23.14
CA ARG A 228 -2.46 7.84 23.81
C ARG A 228 -1.77 8.77 22.81
N VAL A 229 -1.43 9.96 23.27
CA VAL A 229 -0.68 10.98 22.52
C VAL A 229 0.41 11.53 23.43
N GLY A 230 1.66 11.43 22.99
CA GLY A 230 2.85 11.98 23.63
C GLY A 230 3.02 13.46 23.33
N GLU A 231 4.03 14.08 23.95
CA GLU A 231 4.36 15.49 23.73
C GLU A 231 4.79 15.76 22.28
N ASP A 232 5.40 14.78 21.63
CA ASP A 232 5.79 14.78 20.21
C ASP A 232 4.61 14.50 19.24
N GLY A 233 3.42 14.23 19.78
CA GLY A 233 2.24 13.88 19.00
C GLY A 233 2.17 12.40 18.58
N LEU A 234 3.15 11.57 18.95
CA LEU A 234 3.16 10.12 18.65
C LEU A 234 2.59 9.31 19.82
N VAL A 235 2.52 7.99 19.68
CA VAL A 235 2.19 7.13 20.83
C VAL A 235 3.35 7.23 21.85
N PRO A 236 3.10 7.57 23.12
CA PRO A 236 4.13 7.61 24.14
C PRO A 236 4.86 6.27 24.25
N VAL A 237 6.19 6.32 24.30
CA VAL A 237 7.00 5.13 24.54
C VAL A 237 6.92 4.73 26.01
N ASP A 238 6.78 3.44 26.27
CA ASP A 238 6.89 2.91 27.63
C ASP A 238 8.28 3.26 28.18
N PRO A 239 8.39 4.00 29.30
CA PRO A 239 9.69 4.35 29.90
C PRO A 239 10.54 3.14 30.30
N LYS A 240 9.93 1.94 30.37
CA LYS A 240 10.61 0.67 30.66
C LYS A 240 11.01 -0.10 29.40
N SER A 241 10.65 0.38 28.22
CA SER A 241 11.04 -0.21 26.95
C SER A 241 12.40 0.32 26.50
N ASP A 242 13.33 -0.57 26.23
CA ASP A 242 14.61 -0.23 25.59
C ASP A 242 14.45 0.13 24.10
N LYS A 243 13.24 -0.04 23.54
CA LYS A 243 12.94 0.19 22.11
C LYS A 243 11.98 1.34 21.91
N HIS A 244 12.37 2.27 21.05
CA HIS A 244 11.53 3.34 20.53
C HIS A 244 10.84 2.87 19.25
N PRO A 245 9.58 3.28 18.95
CA PRO A 245 8.95 3.04 17.63
C PRO A 245 9.77 3.54 16.43
N ALA A 246 10.67 4.50 16.69
CA ALA A 246 11.59 5.04 15.69
C ALA A 246 12.74 4.08 15.35
N ASP A 247 12.95 3.05 16.17
CA ASP A 247 13.96 2.01 15.95
C ASP A 247 13.49 0.95 14.94
N GLU A 248 12.21 0.95 14.58
CA GLU A 248 11.68 0.03 13.58
C GLU A 248 12.20 0.41 12.18
N PRO A 249 12.83 -0.53 11.43
CA PRO A 249 13.44 -0.23 10.15
C PRO A 249 12.48 0.44 9.16
N GLY A 250 12.93 1.57 8.59
CA GLY A 250 12.17 2.38 7.66
C GLY A 250 11.21 3.40 8.31
N PHE A 251 11.32 3.63 9.62
CA PHE A 251 10.69 4.79 10.26
C PHE A 251 11.33 6.10 9.77
N TRP A 252 10.50 7.13 9.55
CA TRP A 252 10.94 8.48 9.16
C TRP A 252 9.85 9.51 9.44
N VAL A 253 10.18 10.80 9.33
CA VAL A 253 9.28 11.91 9.71
C VAL A 253 7.92 11.86 9.00
N GLY A 254 7.86 11.40 7.74
CA GLY A 254 6.60 11.27 7.01
C GLY A 254 5.62 10.27 7.63
N LEU A 255 6.13 9.16 8.19
CA LEU A 255 5.29 8.24 8.96
C LEU A 255 4.84 8.89 10.26
N ALA A 256 5.76 9.51 11.01
CA ALA A 256 5.46 10.17 12.27
C ALA A 256 4.33 11.20 12.13
N MET A 257 4.39 12.03 11.08
CA MET A 257 3.34 12.99 10.73
C MET A 257 1.97 12.32 10.62
N LEU A 258 1.87 11.25 9.81
CA LEU A 258 0.59 10.57 9.56
C LEU A 258 0.07 9.79 10.77
N HIS A 259 0.94 9.15 11.56
CA HIS A 259 0.53 8.53 12.82
C HIS A 259 -0.08 9.59 13.76
N SER A 260 0.62 10.71 13.98
CA SER A 260 0.12 11.82 14.80
C SER A 260 -1.24 12.34 14.31
N LEU A 261 -1.37 12.58 13.00
CA LEU A 261 -2.61 13.11 12.42
C LEU A 261 -3.80 12.16 12.62
N PHE A 262 -3.63 10.86 12.36
CA PHE A 262 -4.75 9.92 12.45
C PHE A 262 -5.02 9.37 13.85
N ILE A 263 -4.06 9.48 14.78
CA ILE A 263 -4.33 9.36 16.22
C ILE A 263 -5.23 10.52 16.69
N ARG A 264 -4.91 11.76 16.29
CA ARG A 264 -5.74 12.93 16.61
C ARG A 264 -7.12 12.84 15.95
N GLU A 265 -7.21 12.35 14.72
CA GLU A 265 -8.49 12.11 14.04
C GLU A 265 -9.33 11.06 14.78
N HIS A 266 -8.73 9.94 15.22
CA HIS A 266 -9.41 8.96 16.06
C HIS A 266 -9.97 9.62 17.33
N ASN A 267 -9.16 10.38 18.05
CA ASN A 267 -9.57 11.02 19.30
C ASN A 267 -10.68 12.06 19.07
N ALA A 268 -10.66 12.79 17.95
CA ALA A 268 -11.73 13.71 17.56
C ALA A 268 -13.04 12.99 17.22
N ILE A 269 -12.97 11.80 16.62
CA ILE A 269 -14.13 10.93 16.42
C ILE A 269 -14.69 10.48 17.77
N CYS A 270 -13.84 10.05 18.72
CA CYS A 270 -14.26 9.69 20.07
C CYS A 270 -15.00 10.84 20.76
N ASP A 271 -14.47 12.07 20.69
CA ASP A 271 -15.11 13.27 21.25
C ASP A 271 -16.50 13.51 20.62
N ARG A 272 -16.60 13.39 19.29
CA ARG A 272 -17.87 13.54 18.57
C ARG A 272 -18.90 12.50 18.99
N LEU A 273 -18.48 11.25 19.15
CA LEU A 273 -19.33 10.13 19.56
C LEU A 273 -19.75 10.27 21.02
N LYS A 274 -18.85 10.63 21.92
CA LYS A 274 -19.14 10.85 23.34
C LYS A 274 -20.17 11.96 23.54
N ALA A 275 -20.08 13.03 22.76
CA ALA A 275 -21.06 14.12 22.80
C ALA A 275 -22.46 13.67 22.34
N GLU A 276 -22.56 12.81 21.32
CA GLU A 276 -23.85 12.30 20.80
C GLU A 276 -24.42 11.15 21.65
N TYR A 277 -23.55 10.30 22.16
CA TYR A 277 -23.87 9.06 22.88
C TYR A 277 -23.17 9.04 24.25
N PRO A 278 -23.57 9.89 25.22
CA PRO A 278 -22.84 10.06 26.49
C PRO A 278 -22.71 8.78 27.33
N ALA A 279 -23.63 7.83 27.16
CA ALA A 279 -23.68 6.57 27.90
C ALA A 279 -22.71 5.50 27.39
N TRP A 280 -22.06 5.70 26.23
CA TRP A 280 -21.10 4.74 25.70
C TRP A 280 -19.84 4.66 26.58
N SER A 281 -19.39 3.43 26.80
CA SER A 281 -18.18 3.10 27.53
C SER A 281 -16.92 3.42 26.71
N ASP A 282 -15.76 3.37 27.37
CA ASP A 282 -14.46 3.47 26.71
C ASP A 282 -14.33 2.46 25.55
N ASP A 283 -14.66 1.18 25.78
CA ASP A 283 -14.60 0.14 24.74
C ASP A 283 -15.55 0.43 23.56
N GLU A 284 -16.80 0.81 23.82
CA GLU A 284 -17.77 1.09 22.74
C GLU A 284 -17.32 2.28 21.88
N LEU A 285 -16.82 3.35 22.52
CA LEU A 285 -16.27 4.51 21.82
C LEU A 285 -15.06 4.13 20.97
N PHE A 286 -14.11 3.39 21.55
CA PHE A 286 -12.91 2.93 20.85
C PHE A 286 -13.25 2.09 19.63
N HIS A 287 -14.15 1.09 19.78
CA HIS A 287 -14.51 0.19 18.69
C HIS A 287 -15.22 0.94 17.55
N ARG A 288 -16.15 1.86 17.85
CA ARG A 288 -16.78 2.69 16.82
C ARG A 288 -15.78 3.65 16.16
N ALA A 289 -14.93 4.31 16.95
CA ALA A 289 -13.95 5.24 16.41
C ALA A 289 -12.92 4.55 15.52
N ARG A 290 -12.46 3.34 15.87
CA ARG A 290 -11.60 2.51 15.00
C ARG A 290 -12.29 2.19 13.67
N LEU A 291 -13.54 1.74 13.69
CA LEU A 291 -14.32 1.47 12.47
C LEU A 291 -14.39 2.70 11.56
N ILE A 292 -14.76 3.85 12.13
CA ILE A 292 -14.93 5.13 11.41
C ILE A 292 -13.60 5.58 10.81
N ASN A 293 -12.53 5.59 11.60
CA ASN A 293 -11.22 6.06 11.17
C ASN A 293 -10.63 5.13 10.08
N ALA A 294 -10.74 3.80 10.23
CA ALA A 294 -10.32 2.84 9.21
C ALA A 294 -11.09 3.03 7.89
N ALA A 295 -12.40 3.31 7.95
CA ALA A 295 -13.20 3.62 6.77
C ALA A 295 -12.82 4.96 6.13
N LEU A 296 -12.49 5.97 6.93
CA LEU A 296 -12.00 7.25 6.42
C LEU A 296 -10.64 7.08 5.71
N LEU A 297 -9.70 6.33 6.28
CA LEU A 297 -8.43 5.96 5.65
C LEU A 297 -8.66 5.25 4.30
N ALA A 298 -9.55 4.25 4.28
CA ALA A 298 -9.90 3.53 3.05
C ALA A 298 -10.53 4.44 1.99
N LYS A 299 -11.39 5.37 2.41
CA LYS A 299 -12.01 6.37 1.53
C LYS A 299 -10.96 7.27 0.90
N ILE A 300 -10.14 7.93 1.73
CA ILE A 300 -9.08 8.85 1.31
C ILE A 300 -8.16 8.15 0.30
N HIS A 301 -7.71 6.93 0.62
CA HIS A 301 -6.83 6.21 -0.28
C HIS A 301 -7.51 5.85 -1.62
N THR A 302 -8.78 5.43 -1.58
CA THR A 302 -9.52 5.01 -2.77
C THR A 302 -9.82 6.18 -3.70
N VAL A 303 -10.33 7.29 -3.17
CA VAL A 303 -10.91 8.37 -4.00
C VAL A 303 -10.01 9.60 -4.14
N GLU A 304 -8.97 9.72 -3.31
CA GLU A 304 -7.99 10.82 -3.37
C GLU A 304 -6.57 10.31 -3.71
N TRP A 305 -5.98 9.42 -2.91
CA TRP A 305 -4.58 9.00 -3.17
C TRP A 305 -4.46 8.27 -4.51
N THR A 306 -5.32 7.28 -4.76
CA THR A 306 -5.29 6.50 -6.01
C THR A 306 -5.56 7.37 -7.23
N THR A 307 -6.45 8.35 -7.11
CA THR A 307 -6.77 9.27 -8.20
C THR A 307 -5.68 10.33 -8.41
N ALA A 308 -4.89 10.66 -7.40
CA ALA A 308 -3.72 11.53 -7.55
C ALA A 308 -2.58 10.84 -8.31
N ILE A 309 -2.27 9.59 -7.94
CA ILE A 309 -1.20 8.81 -8.59
C ILE A 309 -1.62 8.22 -9.94
N LEU A 310 -2.94 8.07 -10.18
CA LEU A 310 -3.50 7.63 -11.46
C LEU A 310 -4.46 8.68 -12.03
N GLY A 311 -3.90 9.76 -12.57
CA GLY A 311 -4.58 10.92 -13.15
C GLY A 311 -5.39 10.67 -14.43
N HIS A 312 -5.59 9.41 -14.84
CA HIS A 312 -6.32 9.07 -16.07
C HIS A 312 -7.85 9.25 -15.91
N PRO A 313 -8.58 9.87 -16.87
CA PRO A 313 -10.02 10.17 -16.71
C PRO A 313 -10.90 8.96 -16.36
N ALA A 314 -10.65 7.80 -16.98
CA ALA A 314 -11.42 6.59 -16.67
C ALA A 314 -11.17 6.10 -15.23
N LEU A 315 -10.00 6.38 -14.64
CA LEU A 315 -9.69 5.99 -13.27
C LEU A 315 -10.24 6.99 -12.26
N GLN A 316 -10.27 8.29 -12.59
CA GLN A 316 -11.01 9.28 -11.81
C GLN A 316 -12.47 8.86 -11.60
N ILE A 317 -13.11 8.38 -12.67
CA ILE A 317 -14.50 7.88 -12.61
C ILE A 317 -14.56 6.51 -11.93
N GLY A 318 -13.72 5.56 -12.34
CA GLY A 318 -13.75 4.17 -11.87
C GLY A 318 -13.48 4.04 -10.37
N MET A 319 -12.51 4.79 -9.84
CA MET A 319 -12.20 4.76 -8.40
C MET A 319 -13.32 5.35 -7.55
N ARG A 320 -13.93 6.46 -7.99
CA ARG A 320 -15.12 7.02 -7.34
C ARG A 320 -16.31 6.07 -7.43
N ALA A 321 -16.47 5.37 -8.56
CA ALA A 321 -17.53 4.37 -8.73
C ALA A 321 -17.32 3.12 -7.87
N ASN A 322 -16.08 2.75 -7.51
CA ASN A 322 -15.86 1.68 -6.53
C ASN A 322 -16.43 2.06 -5.16
N TRP A 323 -16.39 3.34 -4.77
CA TRP A 323 -16.93 3.81 -3.49
C TRP A 323 -18.43 4.09 -3.55
N TRP A 324 -18.90 4.92 -4.50
CA TRP A 324 -20.29 5.40 -4.57
C TRP A 324 -21.12 4.83 -5.72
N GLY A 325 -20.54 3.94 -6.54
CA GLY A 325 -21.18 3.42 -7.73
C GLY A 325 -21.28 4.42 -8.88
N VAL A 326 -21.87 3.99 -10.00
CA VAL A 326 -22.08 4.87 -11.16
C VAL A 326 -23.13 5.96 -10.91
N LEU A 327 -23.99 5.79 -9.90
CA LEU A 327 -24.91 6.84 -9.45
C LEU A 327 -24.16 8.03 -8.84
N GLY A 328 -22.98 7.78 -8.30
CA GLY A 328 -22.10 8.79 -7.75
C GLY A 328 -22.55 9.32 -6.40
N GLU A 329 -21.66 10.12 -5.82
CA GLU A 329 -21.73 10.57 -4.43
C GLU A 329 -23.02 11.33 -4.09
N ARG A 330 -23.47 12.25 -4.95
CA ARG A 330 -24.67 13.07 -4.68
C ARG A 330 -25.93 12.22 -4.52
N ILE A 331 -26.09 11.22 -5.38
CA ILE A 331 -27.25 10.31 -5.33
C ILE A 331 -27.08 9.37 -4.13
N SER A 332 -25.91 8.78 -3.96
CA SER A 332 -25.61 7.90 -2.81
C SER A 332 -25.88 8.58 -1.46
N ARG A 333 -25.54 9.87 -1.31
CA ARG A 333 -25.85 10.67 -0.11
C ARG A 333 -27.36 10.89 0.10
N LEU A 334 -28.15 10.98 -0.97
CA LEU A 334 -29.59 11.27 -0.89
C LEU A 334 -30.44 10.03 -0.59
N VAL A 335 -30.08 8.89 -1.18
CA VAL A 335 -30.94 7.69 -1.16
C VAL A 335 -30.26 6.45 -0.58
N GLY A 336 -29.00 6.56 -0.15
CA GLY A 336 -28.22 5.43 0.35
C GLY A 336 -27.85 4.43 -0.74
N HIS A 337 -27.55 3.19 -0.34
CA HIS A 337 -27.24 2.11 -1.26
C HIS A 337 -28.51 1.54 -1.90
N ILE A 338 -28.53 1.49 -3.24
CA ILE A 338 -29.63 0.93 -4.03
C ILE A 338 -29.24 -0.43 -4.62
N GLY A 339 -30.00 -1.45 -4.25
CA GLY A 339 -29.90 -2.82 -4.78
C GLY A 339 -28.74 -3.63 -4.20
N ASP A 340 -28.65 -4.92 -4.56
CA ASP A 340 -27.67 -5.84 -3.95
C ASP A 340 -26.28 -5.84 -4.63
N GLY A 341 -26.08 -5.06 -5.70
CA GLY A 341 -24.90 -5.13 -6.57
C GLY A 341 -23.96 -3.92 -6.48
N GLU A 342 -22.66 -4.17 -6.71
CA GLU A 342 -21.60 -3.14 -6.62
C GLU A 342 -21.60 -2.07 -7.73
N VAL A 343 -22.36 -2.27 -8.82
CA VAL A 343 -22.27 -1.42 -10.02
C VAL A 343 -22.99 -0.08 -9.84
N LEU A 344 -24.22 -0.11 -9.33
CA LEU A 344 -25.06 1.09 -9.21
C LEU A 344 -24.62 1.99 -8.06
N SER A 345 -24.38 1.39 -6.90
CA SER A 345 -24.20 2.09 -5.62
C SER A 345 -22.80 1.95 -5.02
N GLY A 346 -21.92 1.20 -5.69
CA GLY A 346 -20.55 0.98 -5.25
C GLY A 346 -20.41 -0.28 -4.42
N ILE A 347 -19.15 -0.60 -4.11
CA ILE A 347 -18.79 -1.74 -3.27
C ILE A 347 -19.20 -1.46 -1.82
N VAL A 348 -19.04 -0.22 -1.36
CA VAL A 348 -19.31 0.16 0.02
C VAL A 348 -20.80 0.02 0.32
N GLY A 349 -21.17 -0.76 1.34
CA GLY A 349 -22.56 -1.08 1.69
C GLY A 349 -23.20 -2.21 0.87
N SER A 350 -22.46 -2.87 -0.03
CA SER A 350 -22.94 -4.05 -0.76
C SER A 350 -22.80 -5.34 0.08
N LYS A 351 -23.06 -6.52 -0.49
CA LYS A 351 -22.78 -7.82 0.17
C LYS A 351 -21.30 -8.19 0.06
N ALA A 352 -20.71 -8.68 1.15
CA ALA A 352 -19.35 -9.22 1.15
C ALA A 352 -19.18 -10.35 0.10
N ASN A 353 -18.06 -10.34 -0.62
CA ASN A 353 -17.77 -11.31 -1.65
C ASN A 353 -16.26 -11.56 -1.83
N HIS A 354 -15.82 -12.78 -1.54
CA HIS A 354 -14.44 -13.23 -1.71
C HIS A 354 -14.17 -13.89 -3.07
N PHE A 355 -15.17 -13.99 -3.95
CA PHE A 355 -15.05 -14.56 -5.29
C PHE A 355 -14.58 -16.03 -5.31
N ASN A 356 -15.01 -16.82 -4.32
CA ASN A 356 -14.68 -18.25 -4.09
C ASN A 356 -13.24 -18.55 -3.68
N VAL A 357 -12.48 -17.55 -3.25
CA VAL A 357 -11.13 -17.70 -2.70
C VAL A 357 -11.11 -16.93 -1.38
N PRO A 358 -10.62 -17.50 -0.27
CA PRO A 358 -10.47 -16.75 0.97
C PRO A 358 -9.73 -15.42 0.76
N TYR A 359 -10.08 -14.41 1.55
CA TYR A 359 -9.42 -13.12 1.46
C TYR A 359 -8.03 -13.19 2.11
N ALA A 360 -7.04 -12.78 1.32
CA ALA A 360 -5.69 -12.45 1.74
C ALA A 360 -5.14 -11.43 0.72
N LEU A 361 -4.21 -10.60 1.17
CA LEU A 361 -3.28 -9.93 0.27
C LEU A 361 -2.28 -10.97 -0.27
N THR A 362 -1.62 -10.61 -1.36
CA THR A 362 -0.84 -11.55 -2.17
C THR A 362 0.61 -11.14 -2.28
N GLU A 363 1.49 -12.10 -2.56
CA GLU A 363 2.91 -11.82 -2.79
C GLU A 363 3.12 -10.89 -4.01
N GLU A 364 2.27 -11.01 -5.03
CA GLU A 364 2.29 -10.11 -6.18
C GLU A 364 1.83 -8.69 -5.80
N PHE A 365 0.90 -8.55 -4.84
CA PHE A 365 0.51 -7.26 -4.29
C PHE A 365 1.68 -6.61 -3.56
N VAL A 366 2.46 -7.36 -2.78
CA VAL A 366 3.68 -6.85 -2.13
C VAL A 366 4.68 -6.37 -3.18
N ALA A 367 4.94 -7.17 -4.23
CA ALA A 367 5.92 -6.85 -5.25
C ALA A 367 5.60 -5.57 -6.04
N VAL A 368 4.34 -5.32 -6.38
CA VAL A 368 3.95 -4.12 -7.16
C VAL A 368 3.89 -2.84 -6.33
N TYR A 369 3.91 -2.93 -5.00
CA TYR A 369 3.93 -1.78 -4.08
C TYR A 369 5.34 -1.34 -3.69
N ARG A 370 6.39 -1.96 -4.24
CA ARG A 370 7.79 -1.50 -4.09
C ARG A 370 8.00 -0.22 -4.90
N MET A 371 7.63 0.91 -4.30
CA MET A 371 7.66 2.25 -4.93
C MET A 371 8.61 3.21 -4.20
N HIS A 372 9.74 2.70 -3.72
CA HIS A 372 10.79 3.47 -3.05
C HIS A 372 11.31 4.70 -3.83
N PRO A 373 11.32 4.75 -5.19
CA PRO A 373 11.64 5.97 -5.93
C PRO A 373 10.78 7.19 -5.57
N LEU A 374 9.60 7.02 -4.97
CA LEU A 374 8.78 8.13 -4.49
C LEU A 374 9.52 8.99 -3.45
N MET A 375 10.47 8.43 -2.72
CA MET A 375 11.23 9.14 -1.68
C MET A 375 12.29 10.08 -2.31
N PRO A 376 12.31 11.38 -1.99
CA PRO A 376 13.46 12.26 -2.28
C PRO A 376 14.72 11.84 -1.50
N ASP A 377 15.90 12.26 -1.96
CA ASP A 377 17.13 12.19 -1.16
C ASP A 377 17.32 13.44 -0.30
N ASP A 378 16.88 14.60 -0.79
CA ASP A 378 17.00 15.90 -0.12
C ASP A 378 15.62 16.52 0.14
N TYR A 379 15.47 17.16 1.31
CA TYR A 379 14.23 17.74 1.80
C TYR A 379 14.46 19.19 2.25
N ALA A 380 13.57 20.09 1.81
CA ALA A 380 13.60 21.50 2.18
C ALA A 380 12.34 21.86 2.98
N PHE A 381 12.53 22.24 4.25
CA PHE A 381 11.46 22.59 5.17
C PHE A 381 11.23 24.09 5.17
N HIS A 382 9.97 24.51 5.02
CA HIS A 382 9.56 25.90 4.89
C HIS A 382 8.47 26.24 5.91
N SER A 383 8.46 27.49 6.37
CA SER A 383 7.38 28.02 7.20
C SER A 383 6.07 28.10 6.41
N CYS A 384 4.96 27.59 6.95
CA CYS A 384 3.66 27.57 6.29
C CYS A 384 3.06 28.97 6.11
N GLY A 385 3.42 29.93 6.96
CA GLY A 385 2.90 31.30 6.92
C GLY A 385 3.65 32.24 5.98
N THR A 386 4.96 32.01 5.80
CA THR A 386 5.85 32.95 5.06
C THR A 386 6.55 32.32 3.86
N SER A 387 6.48 30.99 3.71
CA SER A 387 7.30 30.22 2.76
C SER A 387 8.81 30.40 2.94
N GLN A 388 9.27 30.93 4.07
CA GLN A 388 10.70 31.04 4.34
C GLN A 388 11.31 29.66 4.55
N LEU A 389 12.46 29.40 3.93
CA LEU A 389 13.25 28.19 4.19
C LEU A 389 13.72 28.17 5.65
N LEU A 390 13.41 27.08 6.34
CA LEU A 390 13.79 26.82 7.73
C LEU A 390 15.05 25.96 7.78
N ARG A 391 15.07 24.85 7.05
CA ARG A 391 16.13 23.84 7.05
C ARG A 391 16.18 23.08 5.73
N GLU A 392 17.36 22.59 5.38
CA GLU A 392 17.56 21.58 4.34
C GLU A 392 18.24 20.38 5.00
N LEU A 393 17.71 19.18 4.76
CA LEU A 393 18.18 17.93 5.35
C LEU A 393 18.13 16.82 4.31
N GLN A 394 18.98 15.81 4.47
CA GLN A 394 18.96 14.60 3.66
C GLN A 394 18.09 13.52 4.32
N PHE A 395 17.69 12.51 3.54
CA PHE A 395 16.84 11.43 4.04
C PHE A 395 17.33 10.77 5.35
N PRO A 396 18.63 10.45 5.53
CA PRO A 396 19.12 9.89 6.80
C PRO A 396 18.82 10.78 8.01
N GLU A 397 18.92 12.10 7.85
CA GLU A 397 18.71 13.10 8.91
C GLU A 397 17.23 13.30 9.28
N ILE A 398 16.31 12.67 8.55
CA ILE A 398 14.86 12.70 8.83
C ILE A 398 14.28 11.30 9.01
N SER A 399 15.14 10.30 9.17
CA SER A 399 14.81 8.89 9.34
C SER A 399 15.21 8.40 10.73
N GLY A 400 14.69 7.25 11.15
CA GLY A 400 15.01 6.67 12.45
C GLY A 400 14.80 7.64 13.60
N ARG A 401 15.73 7.67 14.57
CA ARG A 401 15.67 8.59 15.71
C ARG A 401 15.86 10.06 15.33
N ALA A 402 16.59 10.38 14.26
CA ALA A 402 16.79 11.75 13.78
C ALA A 402 15.46 12.41 13.35
N ALA A 403 14.46 11.62 12.95
CA ALA A 403 13.11 12.11 12.70
C ALA A 403 12.47 12.76 13.95
N LEU A 404 12.78 12.29 15.16
CA LEU A 404 12.25 12.82 16.42
C LEU A 404 12.86 14.19 16.74
N ASP A 405 14.16 14.34 16.49
CA ASP A 405 14.84 15.63 16.63
C ASP A 405 14.23 16.69 15.70
N LEU A 406 13.87 16.28 14.47
CA LEU A 406 13.18 17.16 13.53
C LEU A 406 11.78 17.55 14.02
N LEU A 407 11.00 16.61 14.57
CA LEU A 407 9.66 16.89 15.13
C LEU A 407 9.72 17.90 16.30
N GLY A 408 10.80 17.87 17.10
CA GLY A 408 11.03 18.86 18.15
C GLY A 408 11.50 20.22 17.64
N ALA A 409 12.07 20.27 16.42
CA ALA A 409 12.71 21.46 15.87
C ALA A 409 11.87 22.21 14.82
N VAL A 410 10.91 21.55 14.17
CA VAL A 410 10.06 22.11 13.10
C VAL A 410 8.59 21.84 13.43
N ALA A 411 7.76 22.88 13.38
CA ALA A 411 6.34 22.75 13.68
C ALA A 411 5.63 21.79 12.71
N MET A 412 4.63 21.07 13.21
CA MET A 412 3.89 20.08 12.41
C MET A 412 3.24 20.71 11.16
N ASP A 413 2.69 21.93 11.27
CA ASP A 413 2.14 22.68 10.14
C ASP A 413 3.21 22.95 9.06
N ASP A 414 4.44 23.30 9.47
CA ASP A 414 5.56 23.56 8.56
C ASP A 414 6.01 22.27 7.86
N LEU A 415 6.03 21.14 8.56
CA LEU A 415 6.33 19.82 7.97
C LEU A 415 5.32 19.44 6.89
N TYR A 416 4.02 19.51 7.20
CA TYR A 416 2.96 19.21 6.24
C TYR A 416 2.97 20.16 5.06
N TYR A 417 3.15 21.45 5.30
CA TYR A 417 3.29 22.44 4.25
C TYR A 417 4.46 22.11 3.30
N SER A 418 5.63 21.81 3.86
CA SER A 418 6.83 21.46 3.10
C SER A 418 6.63 20.24 2.22
N PHE A 419 5.99 19.20 2.77
CA PHE A 419 5.66 17.99 2.01
C PHE A 419 4.61 18.26 0.93
N GLY A 420 3.66 19.17 1.21
CA GLY A 420 2.61 19.57 0.29
C GLY A 420 3.10 20.35 -0.93
N ILE A 421 4.15 21.17 -0.78
CA ILE A 421 4.73 21.99 -1.87
C ILE A 421 5.90 21.33 -2.61
N ALA A 422 6.41 20.21 -2.12
CA ALA A 422 7.50 19.45 -2.73
C ALA A 422 6.96 18.26 -3.52
N HIS A 423 7.71 17.79 -4.52
CA HIS A 423 7.35 16.62 -5.33
C HIS A 423 8.08 15.36 -4.85
N PRO A 424 7.43 14.18 -4.86
CA PRO A 424 8.11 12.90 -4.70
C PRO A 424 8.84 12.54 -6.01
N GLY A 425 9.66 11.49 -5.99
CA GLY A 425 10.30 10.99 -7.20
C GLY A 425 9.35 10.15 -8.08
N ALA A 426 9.54 10.14 -9.39
CA ALA A 426 8.84 9.25 -10.30
C ALA A 426 9.29 7.78 -10.14
N VAL A 427 8.35 6.84 -10.26
CA VAL A 427 8.62 5.39 -10.15
C VAL A 427 9.16 4.86 -11.48
N VAL A 428 10.44 5.14 -11.74
CA VAL A 428 11.15 4.80 -12.98
C VAL A 428 12.58 4.34 -12.70
N LEU A 429 13.25 3.80 -13.73
CA LEU A 429 14.68 3.48 -13.66
C LEU A 429 15.52 4.74 -13.38
N HIS A 430 16.71 4.55 -12.80
CA HIS A 430 17.65 5.63 -12.45
C HIS A 430 17.06 6.70 -11.52
N ASN A 431 16.14 6.31 -10.65
CA ASN A 431 15.49 7.22 -9.69
C ASN A 431 15.26 6.61 -8.30
N PHE A 432 15.89 5.48 -7.98
CA PHE A 432 15.87 4.89 -6.62
C PHE A 432 16.82 5.67 -5.70
N PRO A 433 16.40 6.09 -4.49
CA PRO A 433 17.19 6.98 -3.64
C PRO A 433 18.53 6.35 -3.25
N ARG A 434 19.61 7.13 -3.31
CA ARG A 434 20.96 6.64 -2.96
C ARG A 434 21.04 6.26 -1.49
N SER A 435 20.40 7.07 -0.64
CA SER A 435 20.29 6.83 0.80
C SER A 435 19.66 5.47 1.14
N LEU A 436 18.83 4.91 0.26
CA LEU A 436 18.21 3.59 0.45
C LEU A 436 19.06 2.42 -0.11
N GLN A 437 20.11 2.71 -0.88
CA GLN A 437 21.06 1.68 -1.38
C GLN A 437 22.23 1.45 -0.42
N PHE A 438 22.43 2.36 0.54
CA PHE A 438 23.33 2.24 1.68
C PHE A 438 22.59 2.70 2.94
N PHE A 439 21.45 2.07 3.20
CA PHE A 439 20.61 2.43 4.34
C PHE A 439 21.18 1.83 5.62
N GLU A 440 21.69 2.67 6.51
CA GLU A 440 22.10 2.27 7.85
C GLU A 440 20.88 2.27 8.77
N ARG A 441 20.59 1.11 9.35
CA ARG A 441 19.54 0.94 10.36
C ARG A 441 20.06 1.31 11.74
N GLU A 442 19.14 1.58 12.67
CA GLU A 442 19.45 1.85 14.07
C GLU A 442 20.19 0.70 14.79
N ASP A 443 20.10 -0.53 14.28
CA ASP A 443 20.86 -1.68 14.78
C ASP A 443 22.26 -1.83 14.14
N GLY A 444 22.72 -0.84 13.37
CA GLY A 444 24.03 -0.82 12.70
C GLY A 444 24.11 -1.69 11.45
N VAL A 445 23.01 -2.33 11.05
CA VAL A 445 22.97 -3.14 9.82
C VAL A 445 22.80 -2.23 8.62
N ILE A 446 23.72 -2.32 7.67
CA ILE A 446 23.66 -1.60 6.39
C ILE A 446 22.89 -2.45 5.37
N GLN A 447 21.97 -1.84 4.64
CA GLN A 447 21.12 -2.51 3.67
C GLN A 447 21.09 -1.80 2.31
N ASP A 448 21.33 -2.57 1.24
CA ASP A 448 20.96 -2.17 -0.12
C ASP A 448 19.51 -2.61 -0.34
N LEU A 449 18.58 -1.66 -0.16
CA LEU A 449 17.16 -1.95 -0.24
C LEU A 449 16.74 -2.31 -1.67
N ALA A 450 17.38 -1.73 -2.69
CA ALA A 450 17.10 -2.06 -4.09
C ALA A 450 17.54 -3.49 -4.43
N ALA A 451 18.75 -3.89 -4.04
CA ALA A 451 19.21 -5.28 -4.22
C ALA A 451 18.36 -6.26 -3.40
N THR A 452 17.96 -5.87 -2.18
CA THR A 452 17.06 -6.67 -1.33
C THR A 452 15.71 -6.88 -2.01
N ASP A 453 15.10 -5.82 -2.55
CA ASP A 453 13.78 -5.88 -3.19
C ASP A 453 13.76 -6.79 -4.43
N ILE A 454 14.81 -6.73 -5.25
CA ILE A 454 15.00 -7.63 -6.40
C ILE A 454 15.07 -9.08 -5.92
N LEU A 455 15.97 -9.36 -4.97
CA LEU A 455 16.18 -10.71 -4.48
C LEU A 455 14.95 -11.26 -3.76
N ARG A 456 14.27 -10.44 -2.96
CA ARG A 456 13.05 -10.79 -2.24
C ARG A 456 11.92 -11.19 -3.20
N THR A 457 11.77 -10.47 -4.32
CA THR A 457 10.77 -10.79 -5.34
C THR A 457 11.05 -12.16 -5.98
N ARG A 458 12.32 -12.46 -6.27
CA ARG A 458 12.76 -13.78 -6.77
C ARG A 458 12.56 -14.89 -5.74
N GLU A 459 12.97 -14.64 -4.49
CA GLU A 459 12.90 -15.58 -3.36
C GLU A 459 11.47 -15.98 -3.03
N LEU A 460 10.53 -15.03 -3.10
CA LEU A 460 9.10 -15.25 -2.89
C LEU A 460 8.42 -15.95 -4.08
N GLY A 461 9.16 -16.27 -5.16
CA GLY A 461 8.63 -16.96 -6.32
C GLY A 461 7.62 -16.12 -7.12
N VAL A 462 7.70 -14.79 -7.04
CA VAL A 462 6.89 -13.93 -7.89
C VAL A 462 7.47 -13.99 -9.32
N PRO A 463 6.66 -14.26 -10.36
CA PRO A 463 7.16 -14.35 -11.73
C PRO A 463 7.90 -13.09 -12.19
N ARG A 464 8.93 -13.29 -13.02
CA ARG A 464 9.63 -12.21 -13.74
C ARG A 464 8.69 -11.47 -14.68
N TYR A 465 9.09 -10.27 -15.12
CA TYR A 465 8.22 -9.28 -15.74
C TYR A 465 7.37 -9.84 -16.89
N ASN A 466 7.97 -10.56 -17.85
CA ASN A 466 7.24 -10.99 -19.02
C ASN A 466 6.24 -12.12 -18.74
N GLU A 467 6.64 -13.09 -17.90
CA GLU A 467 5.72 -14.16 -17.46
C GLU A 467 4.59 -13.59 -16.59
N PHE A 468 4.91 -12.64 -15.71
CA PHE A 468 3.92 -11.92 -14.92
C PHE A 468 2.84 -11.27 -15.80
N ARG A 469 3.25 -10.59 -16.89
CA ARG A 469 2.32 -10.01 -17.87
C ARG A 469 1.45 -11.07 -18.54
N ARG A 470 2.00 -12.22 -18.94
CA ARG A 470 1.22 -13.33 -19.53
C ARG A 470 0.16 -13.84 -18.56
N LEU A 471 0.54 -14.02 -17.29
CA LEU A 471 -0.35 -14.53 -16.24
C LEU A 471 -1.45 -13.53 -15.87
N LEU A 472 -1.20 -12.23 -16.03
CA LEU A 472 -2.20 -11.16 -15.94
C LEU A 472 -2.96 -10.89 -17.25
N HIS A 473 -2.78 -11.77 -18.25
CA HIS A 473 -3.47 -11.73 -19.54
C HIS A 473 -3.16 -10.50 -20.40
N MET A 474 -2.01 -9.89 -20.17
CA MET A 474 -1.46 -8.81 -20.98
C MET A 474 -0.66 -9.38 -22.16
N LYS A 475 -0.37 -8.54 -23.15
CA LYS A 475 0.58 -8.90 -24.20
C LYS A 475 2.00 -8.88 -23.60
N PRO A 476 2.80 -9.97 -23.70
CA PRO A 476 4.20 -9.92 -23.32
C PRO A 476 4.95 -8.92 -24.22
N VAL A 477 6.03 -8.37 -23.70
CA VAL A 477 6.94 -7.50 -24.44
C VAL A 477 7.92 -8.37 -25.23
N GLU A 478 8.14 -8.02 -26.49
CA GLU A 478 8.93 -8.85 -27.44
C GLU A 478 10.44 -8.55 -27.39
N SER A 479 10.83 -7.34 -26.97
CA SER A 479 12.22 -6.92 -26.83
C SER A 479 12.34 -5.71 -25.91
N PHE A 480 13.55 -5.34 -25.50
CA PHE A 480 13.79 -4.09 -24.76
C PHE A 480 13.40 -2.84 -25.56
N ASP A 481 13.42 -2.87 -26.90
CA ASP A 481 12.91 -1.77 -27.75
C ASP A 481 11.41 -1.56 -27.61
N ALA A 482 10.66 -2.63 -27.40
CA ALA A 482 9.22 -2.55 -27.19
C ALA A 482 8.86 -2.15 -25.75
N LEU A 483 9.79 -2.25 -24.80
CA LEU A 483 9.57 -1.93 -23.39
C LEU A 483 9.60 -0.43 -23.12
N THR A 484 10.62 0.25 -23.66
CA THR A 484 10.92 1.65 -23.35
C THR A 484 11.49 2.40 -24.55
N ASP A 485 11.13 3.68 -24.68
CA ASP A 485 11.64 4.56 -25.74
C ASP A 485 13.02 5.14 -25.38
N ASN A 486 13.50 4.98 -24.14
CA ASN A 486 14.77 5.53 -23.67
C ASN A 486 15.96 4.71 -24.22
N PRO A 487 16.81 5.26 -25.10
CA PRO A 487 17.92 4.52 -25.72
C PRO A 487 18.95 4.03 -24.71
N ARG A 488 19.26 4.84 -23.69
CA ARG A 488 20.22 4.48 -22.64
C ARG A 488 19.72 3.27 -21.84
N TRP A 489 18.47 3.31 -21.39
CA TRP A 489 17.89 2.21 -20.61
C TRP A 489 17.86 0.92 -21.43
N ARG A 490 17.57 0.99 -22.74
CA ARG A 490 17.61 -0.20 -23.60
C ARG A 490 18.99 -0.85 -23.61
N GLU A 491 20.05 -0.07 -23.82
CA GLU A 491 21.42 -0.58 -23.85
C GLU A 491 21.84 -1.19 -22.49
N GLU A 492 21.53 -0.52 -21.39
CA GLU A 492 21.82 -1.03 -20.04
C GLU A 492 21.03 -2.30 -19.73
N LEU A 493 19.74 -2.35 -20.07
CA LEU A 493 18.90 -3.53 -19.88
C LEU A 493 19.41 -4.73 -20.70
N ARG A 494 19.78 -4.51 -21.98
CA ARG A 494 20.40 -5.57 -22.80
C ARG A 494 21.67 -6.10 -22.17
N ARG A 495 22.51 -5.21 -21.64
CA ARG A 495 23.77 -5.61 -21.02
C ARG A 495 23.58 -6.35 -19.70
N VAL A 496 22.67 -5.89 -18.84
CA VAL A 496 22.43 -6.48 -17.51
C VAL A 496 21.68 -7.81 -17.60
N TYR A 497 20.79 -7.97 -18.57
CA TYR A 497 19.95 -9.16 -18.74
C TYR A 497 20.35 -10.02 -19.94
N ASP A 498 21.58 -9.85 -20.47
CA ASP A 498 22.11 -10.62 -21.60
C ASP A 498 21.20 -10.62 -22.85
N ASP A 499 20.54 -9.49 -23.11
CA ASP A 499 19.53 -9.28 -24.17
C ASP A 499 18.33 -10.27 -24.10
N ASP A 500 18.15 -10.95 -22.96
CA ASP A 500 17.02 -11.86 -22.72
C ASP A 500 15.90 -11.16 -21.93
N ILE A 501 14.83 -10.82 -22.65
CA ILE A 501 13.63 -10.17 -22.08
C ILE A 501 12.90 -11.05 -21.04
N GLU A 502 13.10 -12.37 -21.05
CA GLU A 502 12.50 -13.29 -20.06
C GLU A 502 13.23 -13.27 -18.72
N LEU A 503 14.50 -12.83 -18.70
CA LEU A 503 15.26 -12.63 -17.47
C LEU A 503 14.94 -11.31 -16.77
N LEU A 504 14.19 -10.39 -17.39
CA LEU A 504 13.88 -9.09 -16.79
C LEU A 504 13.10 -9.22 -15.47
N ASP A 505 13.68 -8.76 -14.37
CA ASP A 505 13.01 -8.74 -13.07
C ASP A 505 11.73 -7.90 -13.10
N LEU A 506 10.72 -8.32 -12.34
CA LEU A 506 9.42 -7.66 -12.30
C LEU A 506 9.55 -6.16 -11.95
N MET A 507 10.28 -5.83 -10.88
CA MET A 507 10.48 -4.45 -10.43
C MET A 507 11.14 -3.59 -11.51
N THR A 508 12.26 -4.05 -12.07
CA THR A 508 12.97 -3.33 -13.14
C THR A 508 12.09 -3.16 -14.38
N GLY A 509 11.34 -4.19 -14.77
CA GLY A 509 10.43 -4.11 -15.91
C GLY A 509 9.30 -3.11 -15.70
N MET A 510 8.70 -3.07 -14.49
CA MET A 510 7.68 -2.07 -14.14
C MET A 510 8.23 -0.64 -14.15
N TYR A 511 9.49 -0.44 -13.79
CA TYR A 511 10.13 0.89 -13.78
C TYR A 511 10.56 1.36 -15.17
N ALA A 512 10.86 0.41 -16.06
CA ALA A 512 11.20 0.68 -17.45
C ALA A 512 9.97 0.86 -18.37
N GLU A 513 8.84 0.26 -17.99
CA GLU A 513 7.62 0.23 -18.79
C GLU A 513 7.14 1.63 -19.17
N LYS A 514 6.82 1.83 -20.45
CA LYS A 514 6.17 3.05 -20.92
C LYS A 514 4.81 3.26 -20.24
N LEU A 515 4.74 4.31 -19.43
CA LEU A 515 3.54 4.63 -18.64
C LEU A 515 2.40 5.16 -19.54
N PRO A 516 1.14 4.76 -19.28
CA PRO A 516 -0.02 5.49 -19.77
C PRO A 516 0.00 6.96 -19.30
N GLU A 517 -0.60 7.85 -20.08
CA GLU A 517 -0.70 9.26 -19.69
C GLU A 517 -1.45 9.40 -18.35
N GLY A 518 -0.87 10.17 -17.43
CA GLY A 518 -1.39 10.40 -16.09
C GLY A 518 -1.08 9.30 -15.06
N PHE A 519 -0.39 8.22 -15.42
CA PHE A 519 -0.01 7.18 -14.47
C PHE A 519 1.30 7.51 -13.75
N GLY A 520 1.33 7.29 -12.44
CA GLY A 520 2.55 7.35 -11.62
C GLY A 520 3.32 6.02 -11.51
N PHE A 521 2.78 4.92 -12.05
CA PHE A 521 3.41 3.60 -12.10
C PHE A 521 2.87 2.77 -13.28
N SER A 522 3.49 1.62 -13.58
CA SER A 522 3.19 0.80 -14.77
C SER A 522 1.74 0.29 -14.88
N ASP A 523 1.27 0.03 -16.11
CA ASP A 523 -0.01 -0.64 -16.34
C ASP A 523 0.05 -2.10 -15.84
N THR A 524 1.24 -2.72 -15.84
CA THR A 524 1.48 -4.03 -15.21
C THR A 524 1.15 -4.03 -13.72
N ALA A 525 1.69 -3.08 -12.95
CA ALA A 525 1.34 -2.92 -11.53
C ALA A 525 -0.15 -2.62 -11.38
N PHE A 526 -0.70 -1.75 -12.22
CA PHE A 526 -2.13 -1.39 -12.20
C PHE A 526 -3.06 -2.60 -12.32
N ARG A 527 -2.70 -3.67 -13.04
CA ARG A 527 -3.55 -4.87 -13.14
C ARG A 527 -3.76 -5.54 -11.78
N ILE A 528 -2.73 -5.59 -10.94
CA ILE A 528 -2.84 -6.09 -9.56
C ILE A 528 -3.68 -5.12 -8.73
N PHE A 529 -3.44 -3.80 -8.83
CA PHE A 529 -4.24 -2.79 -8.12
C PHE A 529 -5.73 -2.90 -8.48
N ALA A 530 -6.08 -3.01 -9.77
CA ALA A 530 -7.45 -3.08 -10.24
C ALA A 530 -8.21 -4.30 -9.68
N LEU A 531 -7.51 -5.39 -9.41
CA LEU A 531 -8.06 -6.57 -8.74
C LEU A 531 -8.12 -6.37 -7.23
N MET A 532 -6.97 -6.09 -6.61
CA MET A 532 -6.79 -6.16 -5.16
C MET A 532 -7.39 -4.95 -4.45
N ALA A 533 -7.34 -3.74 -5.00
CA ALA A 533 -7.94 -2.56 -4.37
C ALA A 533 -9.46 -2.71 -4.23
N SER A 534 -10.16 -3.19 -5.26
CA SER A 534 -11.58 -3.54 -5.14
C SER A 534 -11.79 -4.68 -4.16
N ARG A 535 -10.93 -5.71 -4.18
CA ARG A 535 -11.04 -6.88 -3.30
C ARG A 535 -10.95 -6.53 -1.81
N ARG A 536 -10.07 -5.59 -1.42
CA ARG A 536 -9.95 -5.10 -0.03
C ARG A 536 -11.28 -4.56 0.50
N LEU A 537 -12.05 -3.88 -0.35
CA LEU A 537 -13.40 -3.40 -0.01
C LEU A 537 -14.45 -4.51 -0.12
N ASN A 538 -14.43 -5.30 -1.19
CA ASN A 538 -15.45 -6.33 -1.46
C ASN A 538 -15.48 -7.42 -0.39
N SER A 539 -14.32 -7.77 0.18
CA SER A 539 -14.17 -8.91 1.09
C SER A 539 -14.31 -8.56 2.56
N ASP A 540 -14.36 -7.28 2.92
CA ASP A 540 -14.43 -6.86 4.31
C ASP A 540 -15.88 -6.55 4.68
N ARG A 541 -16.43 -7.24 5.69
CA ARG A 541 -17.83 -7.03 6.09
C ARG A 541 -18.10 -5.61 6.57
N PHE A 542 -17.11 -4.95 7.16
CA PHE A 542 -17.26 -3.59 7.68
C PHE A 542 -17.26 -2.53 6.58
N PHE A 543 -16.86 -2.85 5.35
CA PHE A 543 -17.13 -2.00 4.18
C PHE A 543 -18.36 -2.45 3.40
N THR A 544 -18.95 -3.59 3.72
CA THR A 544 -20.04 -4.20 2.96
C THR A 544 -21.26 -4.39 3.85
N THR A 545 -21.54 -5.61 4.29
CA THR A 545 -22.73 -5.98 5.05
C THR A 545 -22.95 -5.13 6.30
N ASP A 546 -21.85 -4.80 7.00
CA ASP A 546 -21.84 -4.10 8.27
C ASP A 546 -21.51 -2.60 8.11
N PHE A 547 -21.44 -2.08 6.88
CA PHE A 547 -21.32 -0.63 6.65
C PHE A 547 -22.68 0.07 6.81
N ASN A 548 -23.18 0.12 8.05
CA ASN A 548 -24.51 0.61 8.38
C ASN A 548 -24.53 1.36 9.72
N ALA A 549 -25.63 2.07 10.00
CA ALA A 549 -25.73 2.92 11.19
C ALA A 549 -25.78 2.13 12.51
N GLU A 550 -26.16 0.85 12.49
CA GLU A 550 -26.12 -0.01 13.67
C GLU A 550 -24.67 -0.34 14.07
N THR A 551 -23.78 -0.49 13.09
CA THR A 551 -22.36 -0.82 13.30
C THR A 551 -21.46 0.42 13.42
N TYR A 552 -21.80 1.51 12.74
CA TYR A 552 -20.96 2.72 12.70
C TYR A 552 -21.52 3.88 13.52
N SER A 553 -22.76 3.80 13.99
CA SER A 553 -23.61 4.94 14.36
C SER A 553 -23.96 5.84 13.18
N LYS A 554 -25.03 6.64 13.33
CA LYS A 554 -25.33 7.69 12.35
C LYS A 554 -24.23 8.75 12.31
N ALA A 555 -23.76 9.21 13.48
CA ALA A 555 -22.70 10.21 13.56
C ALA A 555 -21.40 9.75 12.90
N GLY A 556 -21.07 8.46 13.02
CA GLY A 556 -19.89 7.87 12.38
C GLY A 556 -20.00 7.77 10.86
N LEU A 557 -21.15 7.35 10.32
CA LEU A 557 -21.37 7.37 8.87
C LEU A 557 -21.33 8.79 8.29
N ASP A 558 -21.93 9.76 8.99
CA ASP A 558 -21.87 11.17 8.60
C ASP A 558 -20.41 11.68 8.62
N TRP A 559 -19.61 11.29 9.63
CA TRP A 559 -18.18 11.62 9.69
C TRP A 559 -17.43 11.08 8.47
N ILE A 560 -17.62 9.81 8.09
CA ILE A 560 -16.97 9.24 6.90
C ILE A 560 -17.42 9.96 5.64
N ALA A 561 -18.72 10.29 5.52
CA ALA A 561 -19.26 10.92 4.33
C ALA A 561 -18.70 12.34 4.12
N ASP A 562 -18.60 13.12 5.20
CA ASP A 562 -18.30 14.55 5.13
C ASP A 562 -16.82 14.90 5.21
N ASN A 563 -15.96 13.93 5.51
CA ASN A 563 -14.52 14.15 5.62
C ASN A 563 -13.72 13.51 4.47
N ASP A 564 -12.66 14.21 4.10
CA ASP A 564 -11.60 13.87 3.16
C ASP A 564 -10.23 14.27 3.76
N MET A 565 -9.12 14.00 3.08
CA MET A 565 -7.79 14.32 3.61
C MET A 565 -7.61 15.82 3.89
N SER A 566 -8.17 16.69 3.05
CA SER A 566 -8.08 18.15 3.23
C SER A 566 -8.83 18.62 4.48
N SER A 567 -10.00 18.04 4.76
CA SER A 567 -10.78 18.32 5.96
C SER A 567 -10.06 17.85 7.23
N VAL A 568 -9.42 16.67 7.20
CA VAL A 568 -8.63 16.14 8.33
C VAL A 568 -7.45 17.07 8.61
N LEU A 569 -6.70 17.45 7.56
CA LEU A 569 -5.60 18.42 7.69
C LEU A 569 -6.08 19.75 8.29
N ARG A 570 -7.16 20.33 7.78
CA ARG A 570 -7.68 21.62 8.29
C ARG A 570 -8.20 21.52 9.74
N ARG A 571 -8.73 20.36 10.15
CA ARG A 571 -9.23 20.14 11.51
C ARG A 571 -8.09 20.21 12.54
N HIS A 572 -6.95 19.60 12.21
CA HIS A 572 -5.83 19.42 13.15
C HIS A 572 -4.68 20.41 12.95
N LEU A 573 -4.58 21.00 11.76
CA LEU A 573 -3.51 21.90 11.31
C LEU A 573 -4.12 23.13 10.60
N PRO A 574 -4.88 23.98 11.32
CA PRO A 574 -5.63 25.08 10.72
C PRO A 574 -4.73 26.13 10.03
N ALA A 575 -3.45 26.21 10.40
CA ALA A 575 -2.49 27.11 9.78
C ALA A 575 -2.21 26.77 8.30
N LEU A 576 -2.51 25.54 7.86
CA LEU A 576 -2.45 25.12 6.46
C LEU A 576 -3.57 25.71 5.58
N GLY A 577 -4.57 26.37 6.18
CA GLY A 577 -5.74 26.91 5.49
C GLY A 577 -5.44 27.67 4.19
N PRO A 578 -4.46 28.60 4.16
CA PRO A 578 -4.06 29.30 2.93
C PRO A 578 -3.50 28.37 1.84
N ALA A 579 -2.59 27.46 2.20
CA ALA A 579 -1.95 26.52 1.26
C ALA A 579 -2.95 25.53 0.65
N LEU A 580 -4.00 25.17 1.41
CA LEU A 580 -5.03 24.22 0.99
C LEU A 580 -6.21 24.87 0.27
N LYS A 581 -6.29 26.20 0.16
CA LYS A 581 -7.49 26.94 -0.29
C LYS A 581 -8.08 26.42 -1.61
N ASP A 582 -7.23 26.17 -2.60
CA ASP A 582 -7.63 25.72 -3.95
C ASP A 582 -7.20 24.26 -4.25
N VAL A 583 -6.76 23.55 -3.21
CA VAL A 583 -6.32 22.15 -3.32
C VAL A 583 -7.56 21.25 -3.33
N ARG A 584 -7.84 20.62 -4.48
CA ARG A 584 -8.96 19.66 -4.63
C ARG A 584 -8.64 18.26 -4.13
N ASN A 585 -7.36 17.92 -4.06
CA ASN A 585 -6.87 16.62 -3.63
C ASN A 585 -5.58 16.87 -2.85
N ALA A 586 -5.55 16.47 -1.58
CA ALA A 586 -4.45 16.81 -0.68
C ALA A 586 -3.10 16.20 -1.09
N PHE A 587 -3.09 15.20 -2.00
CA PHE A 587 -1.88 14.59 -2.53
C PHE A 587 -1.37 15.24 -3.82
N ALA A 588 -2.10 16.20 -4.39
CA ALA A 588 -1.61 17.04 -5.47
C ALA A 588 -0.72 18.17 -4.90
N PRO A 589 0.19 18.76 -5.70
CA PRO A 589 1.04 19.87 -5.26
C PRO A 589 0.21 21.05 -4.72
N TRP A 590 0.61 21.57 -3.56
CA TRP A 590 -0.03 22.73 -2.94
C TRP A 590 0.55 24.03 -3.47
N THR A 591 -0.24 25.09 -3.40
CA THR A 591 0.21 26.43 -3.77
C THR A 591 1.13 26.97 -2.68
N ARG A 592 2.31 27.47 -3.08
CA ARG A 592 3.19 28.19 -2.16
C ARG A 592 2.51 29.47 -1.68
N VAL A 593 2.50 29.70 -0.38
CA VAL A 593 2.00 30.94 0.22
C VAL A 593 2.96 32.07 -0.14
N THR A 594 2.49 33.07 -0.88
CA THR A 594 3.27 34.29 -1.14
C THR A 594 3.17 35.22 0.07
N ALA A 595 4.32 35.73 0.52
CA ALA A 595 4.40 36.71 1.61
C ALA A 595 3.67 38.01 1.29
#